data_AF-A0A2D8BUV3-F1
#
_entry.id   AF-A0A2D8BUV3-F1
#
_cell.length_a   1.000
_cell.length_b   1.000
_cell.length_c   1.000
_cell.angle_alpha   90.00
_cell.angle_beta   90.00
_cell.angle_gamma   90.00
#
_symmetry.space_group_name_H-M   'P 1'
#
loop_
_entity.id
_entity.type
_entity.pdbx_description
1 polymer ?
#
loop_
_entity_poly.entity_id
_entity_poly.type
_entity_poly.pdbx_seq_one_letter_code
_entity_poly.pdbx_strand_id
1 'polypeptide(L)'
;MSNSSQPRKSPPAYRLCFSAKNGTNGNGQAQLSYPVEIGAAFERKDPTKGLIAKFHIIPTDLKEGVLFLIPATTDRREQADLLDDAISAEAGQ
;
A
#
# COMPACT_ATOMS: atom_id res chain seq x y z
N MET A 1 4.90 21.29 -38.27
CA MET A 1 4.10 20.34 -37.46
C MET A 1 4.98 19.86 -36.31
N SER A 2 4.89 20.50 -35.14
CA SER A 2 5.70 20.18 -33.95
C SER A 2 4.95 19.14 -33.11
N ASN A 3 5.40 17.87 -33.19
CA ASN A 3 4.88 16.81 -32.34
C ASN A 3 5.45 16.99 -30.92
N SER A 4 4.65 17.48 -29.98
CA SER A 4 5.04 17.56 -28.58
C SER A 4 4.91 16.19 -27.93
N SER A 5 6.04 15.52 -27.69
CA SER A 5 6.06 14.28 -26.89
C SER A 5 5.85 14.64 -25.42
N GLN A 6 4.61 14.60 -24.95
CA GLN A 6 4.32 14.65 -23.51
C GLN A 6 5.08 13.49 -22.82
N PRO A 7 5.79 13.73 -21.70
CA PRO A 7 6.47 12.66 -20.99
C PRO A 7 5.43 11.65 -20.50
N ARG A 8 5.55 10.39 -20.93
CA ARG A 8 4.69 9.31 -20.46
C ARG A 8 4.96 9.13 -18.96
N LYS A 9 3.92 9.27 -18.13
CA LYS A 9 4.02 9.00 -16.69
C LYS A 9 4.38 7.53 -16.51
N SER A 10 5.41 7.24 -15.72
CA SER A 10 5.76 5.87 -15.36
C SER A 10 4.59 5.23 -14.60
N PRO A 11 4.30 3.93 -14.85
CA PRO A 11 3.34 3.22 -14.03
C PRO A 11 3.83 3.16 -12.57
N PRO A 12 2.92 2.95 -11.60
CA PRO A 12 3.32 2.72 -10.22
C PRO A 12 4.16 1.44 -10.12
N ALA A 13 5.16 1.44 -9.23
CA ALA A 13 5.92 0.25 -8.87
C ALA A 13 5.17 -0.58 -7.82
N TYR A 14 4.49 0.10 -6.88
CA TYR A 14 3.70 -0.53 -5.83
C TYR A 14 2.37 0.19 -5.62
N ARG A 15 1.36 -0.56 -5.19
CA ARG A 15 0.12 -0.07 -4.61
C ARG A 15 0.28 -0.02 -3.10
N LEU A 16 -0.23 1.03 -2.49
CA LEU A 16 -0.17 1.24 -1.04
C LEU A 16 -1.52 0.84 -0.46
N CYS A 17 -1.52 -0.15 0.42
CA CYS A 17 -2.73 -0.57 1.13
C CYS A 17 -2.54 -0.34 2.63
N PHE A 18 -3.59 0.09 3.32
CA PHE A 18 -3.56 0.30 4.77
C PHE A 18 -4.67 -0.50 5.44
N SER A 19 -4.31 -1.21 6.50
CA SER A 19 -5.24 -1.85 7.41
C SER A 19 -5.18 -1.13 8.75
N ALA A 20 -6.31 -0.57 9.17
CA ALA A 20 -6.41 0.12 10.45
C ALA A 20 -6.59 -0.89 11.58
N LYS A 21 -6.07 -0.58 12.77
CA LYS A 21 -6.45 -1.31 13.98
C LYS A 21 -7.93 -1.08 14.27
N ASN A 22 -8.71 -2.16 14.37
CA ASN A 22 -10.14 -2.12 14.66
C ASN A 22 -10.51 -2.65 16.05
N GLY A 23 -9.51 -3.05 16.85
CA GLY A 23 -9.73 -3.53 18.20
C GLY A 23 -8.56 -4.36 18.72
N THR A 24 -8.90 -5.22 19.66
CA THR A 24 -7.99 -6.18 20.28
C THR A 24 -8.73 -7.52 20.39
N ASN A 25 -8.08 -8.62 20.01
CA ASN A 25 -8.66 -9.95 20.10
C ASN A 25 -8.69 -10.47 21.56
N GLY A 26 -9.28 -11.65 21.78
CA GLY A 26 -9.39 -12.27 23.11
C GLY A 26 -8.05 -12.61 23.77
N ASN A 27 -6.94 -12.62 23.03
CA ASN A 27 -5.59 -12.85 23.53
C ASN A 27 -4.82 -11.55 23.80
N GLY A 28 -5.45 -10.38 23.63
CA GLY A 28 -4.81 -9.08 23.86
C GLY A 28 -4.02 -8.53 22.66
N GLN A 29 -4.07 -9.17 21.49
CA GLN A 29 -3.34 -8.74 20.29
C GLN A 29 -4.18 -7.80 19.41
N ALA A 30 -3.52 -6.93 18.65
CA ALA A 30 -4.21 -5.97 17.79
C ALA A 30 -5.04 -6.69 16.72
N GLN A 31 -6.31 -6.33 16.62
CA GLN A 31 -7.15 -6.76 15.51
C GLN A 31 -7.10 -5.70 14.41
N LEU A 32 -6.89 -6.15 13.17
CA LEU A 32 -6.72 -5.32 12.00
C LEU A 32 -7.98 -5.39 11.10
N SER A 33 -8.29 -4.28 10.42
CA SER A 33 -9.41 -4.18 9.48
C SER A 33 -9.08 -4.80 8.12
N TYR A 34 -10.07 -4.93 7.25
CA TYR A 34 -9.78 -5.19 5.85
C TYR A 34 -8.90 -4.06 5.28
N PRO A 35 -7.85 -4.37 4.52
CA PRO A 35 -6.94 -3.39 3.97
C PRO A 35 -7.57 -2.66 2.78
N VAL A 36 -7.44 -1.34 2.78
CA VAL A 36 -7.91 -0.48 1.69
C VAL A 36 -6.73 0.09 0.91
N GLU A 37 -6.83 0.15 -0.42
CA GLU A 37 -5.81 0.82 -1.23
C GLU A 37 -5.92 2.34 -1.02
N ILE A 38 -4.83 2.98 -0.61
CA ILE A 38 -4.76 4.40 -0.21
C ILE A 38 -3.82 5.24 -1.08
N GLY A 39 -3.17 4.61 -2.06
CA GLY A 39 -2.19 5.29 -2.90
C GLY A 39 -1.30 4.35 -3.69
N ALA A 40 -0.21 4.90 -4.20
CA ALA A 40 0.78 4.15 -4.96
C ALA A 40 2.19 4.75 -4.78
N ALA A 41 3.22 3.92 -4.98
CA ALA A 41 4.61 4.33 -4.98
C ALA A 41 5.19 4.27 -6.39
N PHE A 42 5.95 5.30 -6.76
CA PHE A 42 6.54 5.47 -8.08
C PHE A 42 8.06 5.52 -8.00
N GLU A 43 8.71 5.00 -9.03
CA GLU A 43 10.16 5.13 -9.17
C GLU A 43 10.57 6.59 -9.34
N ARG A 44 11.72 6.92 -8.76
CA ARG A 44 12.40 8.19 -8.98
C ARG A 44 13.25 8.10 -10.23
N LYS A 45 13.58 9.27 -10.79
CA LYS A 45 14.58 9.35 -11.88
C LYS A 45 15.94 8.74 -11.47
N ASP A 46 16.33 8.91 -10.21
CA ASP A 46 17.51 8.26 -9.62
C ASP A 46 17.05 7.04 -8.80
N PRO A 47 17.31 5.81 -9.26
CA PRO A 47 16.84 4.60 -8.60
C PRO A 47 17.49 4.36 -7.23
N THR A 48 18.63 5.01 -6.94
CA THR A 48 19.33 4.87 -5.65
C THR A 48 18.65 5.64 -4.52
N LYS A 49 17.65 6.46 -4.84
CA LYS A 49 16.98 7.37 -3.90
C LYS A 49 15.62 6.86 -3.43
N GLY A 50 15.34 5.57 -3.65
CA GLY A 50 14.09 4.91 -3.27
C GLY A 50 12.89 5.35 -4.12
N LEU A 51 11.69 5.26 -3.54
CA LEU A 51 10.41 5.52 -4.21
C LEU A 51 9.76 6.82 -3.71
N ILE A 52 8.83 7.34 -4.49
CA ILE A 52 7.91 8.42 -4.07
C ILE A 52 6.54 7.82 -3.83
N ALA A 53 6.07 7.85 -2.57
CA ALA A 53 4.71 7.48 -2.21
C ALA A 53 3.75 8.66 -2.45
N LYS A 54 2.65 8.39 -3.13
CA LYS A 54 1.55 9.33 -3.34
C LYS A 54 0.28 8.77 -2.71
N PHE A 55 -0.20 9.46 -1.68
CA PHE A 55 -1.43 9.14 -0.97
C PHE A 55 -2.60 9.93 -1.53
N HIS A 56 -3.79 9.33 -1.53
CA HIS A 56 -5.04 10.01 -1.86
C HIS A 56 -5.91 10.29 -0.62
N ILE A 57 -5.41 9.95 0.56
CA ILE A 57 -6.04 10.19 1.87
C ILE A 57 -5.22 11.18 2.70
N ILE A 58 -5.81 11.75 3.75
CA ILE A 58 -5.11 12.64 4.66
C ILE A 58 -4.33 11.79 5.67
N PRO A 59 -3.04 12.05 5.93
CA PRO A 59 -2.22 11.22 6.84
C PRO A 59 -2.75 11.09 8.28
N THR A 60 -3.61 12.00 8.74
CA THR A 60 -4.27 11.89 10.05
C THR A 60 -5.16 10.66 10.18
N ASP A 61 -5.56 10.08 9.06
CA ASP A 61 -6.39 8.88 8.98
C ASP A 61 -5.53 7.59 9.11
N LEU A 62 -4.20 7.72 9.16
CA LEU A 62 -3.21 6.64 9.24
C LEU A 62 -2.55 6.52 10.62
N LYS A 63 -3.33 6.58 11.70
CA LYS A 63 -2.78 6.65 13.07
C LYS A 63 -2.33 5.31 13.64
N GLU A 64 -3.14 4.27 13.53
CA GLU A 64 -2.86 2.94 14.11
C GLU A 64 -3.21 1.86 13.11
N GLY A 65 -2.22 1.07 12.68
CA GLY A 65 -2.41 0.05 11.68
C GLY A 65 -1.13 -0.32 10.95
N VAL A 66 -1.28 -1.01 9.82
CA VAL A 66 -0.17 -1.53 9.00
C VAL A 66 -0.31 -1.01 7.57
N LEU A 67 0.82 -0.54 7.01
CA LEU A 67 0.93 -0.13 5.61
C LEU A 67 1.63 -1.22 4.80
N PHE A 68 0.98 -1.68 3.74
CA PHE A 68 1.48 -2.69 2.82
C PHE A 68 1.91 -2.04 1.50
N LEU A 69 3.08 -2.45 1.00
CA LEU A 69 3.53 -2.16 -0.36
C LEU A 69 3.34 -3.42 -1.21
N ILE A 70 2.45 -3.34 -2.19
CA ILE A 70 2.09 -4.49 -3.03
C ILE A 70 2.57 -4.22 -4.45
N PRO A 71 3.36 -5.10 -5.09
CA PRO A 71 3.80 -4.88 -6.46
C PRO A 71 2.62 -4.56 -7.37
N ALA A 72 2.76 -3.54 -8.22
CA ALA A 72 1.67 -3.09 -9.10
C ALA A 72 1.28 -4.15 -10.15
N THR A 73 2.14 -5.13 -10.38
CA THR A 73 1.94 -6.26 -11.29
C THR A 73 1.19 -7.43 -10.66
N THR A 74 1.01 -7.44 -9.33
CA THR A 74 0.29 -8.51 -8.63
C THR A 74 -1.19 -8.47 -8.96
N ASP A 75 -1.76 -9.62 -9.34
CA ASP A 75 -3.19 -9.74 -9.64
C ASP A 75 -4.04 -9.45 -8.39
N ARG A 76 -5.30 -9.05 -8.59
CA ARG A 76 -6.20 -8.70 -7.49
C ARG A 76 -6.56 -9.89 -6.59
N ARG A 77 -6.59 -11.12 -7.12
CA ARG A 77 -6.82 -12.32 -6.31
C ARG A 77 -5.61 -12.63 -5.44
N GLU A 78 -4.44 -12.69 -6.05
CA GLU A 78 -3.17 -12.90 -5.35
C GLU A 78 -2.93 -11.83 -4.29
N GLN A 79 -3.30 -10.58 -4.57
CA GLN A 79 -3.25 -9.49 -3.60
C GLN A 79 -4.10 -9.78 -2.37
N ALA A 80 -5.32 -10.29 -2.53
CA ALA A 80 -6.22 -10.56 -1.41
C ALA A 80 -5.61 -11.64 -0.50
N ASP A 81 -5.12 -12.72 -1.09
CA ASP A 81 -4.48 -13.82 -0.37
C ASP A 81 -3.25 -13.32 0.42
N LEU A 82 -2.36 -12.55 -0.22
CA LEU A 82 -1.17 -11.98 0.43
C LEU A 82 -1.51 -11.05 1.60
N LEU A 83 -2.59 -10.28 1.47
CA LEU A 83 -3.02 -9.34 2.50
C LEU A 83 -3.67 -10.04 3.67
N ASP A 84 -4.48 -11.07 3.42
CA ASP A 84 -5.12 -11.87 4.48
C ASP A 84 -4.06 -12.62 5.30
N ASP A 85 -3.04 -13.19 4.64
CA ASP A 85 -1.90 -13.84 5.29
C ASP A 85 -1.08 -12.84 6.12
N ALA A 86 -0.75 -11.68 5.56
CA ALA A 86 0.04 -10.66 6.24
C ALA A 86 -0.71 -10.07 7.45
N ILE A 87 -2.02 -9.81 7.31
CA ILE A 87 -2.85 -9.33 8.42
C ILE A 87 -2.92 -10.37 9.53
N SER A 88 -3.09 -11.65 9.17
CA SER A 88 -3.12 -12.73 10.16
C SER A 88 -1.79 -12.87 10.90
N ALA A 89 -0.67 -12.68 10.19
CA ALA A 89 0.67 -12.70 10.79
C ALA A 89 0.90 -11.52 11.74
N GLU A 90 0.47 -10.31 11.37
CA GLU A 90 0.64 -9.11 12.21
C GLU A 90 -0.34 -9.07 13.40
N ALA A 91 -1.57 -9.56 13.23
CA ALA A 91 -2.56 -9.64 14.30
C ALA A 91 -2.25 -10.76 15.32
N GLY A 92 -1.34 -11.68 14.98
CA GLY A 92 -0.92 -12.82 15.80
C GLY A 92 0.35 -12.59 16.63
N GLN A 93 0.99 -11.41 16.56
CA GLN A 93 2.12 -11.00 17.40
C GLN A 93 1.63 -10.30 18.67
#